data_AF-A0A3S4KNM0-F1
#
_entry.id   AF-A0A3S4KNM0-F1
#
_cell.length_a   1.000
_cell.length_b   1.000
_cell.length_c   1.000
_cell.angle_alpha   90.00
_cell.angle_beta   90.00
_cell.angle_gamma   90.00
#
_symmetry.space_group_name_H-M   'P 1'
#
loop_
_entity.id
_entity.type
_entity.pdbx_description
1 polymer ?
#
loop_
_entity_poly.entity_id
_entity_poly.type
_entity_poly.pdbx_seq_one_letter_code
_entity_poly.pdbx_strand_id
1 'polypeptide(L)'
;MNGGEYLAGMRKGEHDSALYGWMSDNGDPDNFAGTLLSCDNIQTGSNAARWCDKSYDALVKKALLVSDPQARAKLYEQAQEIFYQQAPWITLATGKNLLCDAQQRQRLHRQHDGERFFQSEAELSERRTGMAHLDEVIVKVDDTLAEGVIAHMNELLIALSDDAQLSREERYIQQQRLRTAIAHHGRQHQEEQDARREQLTKGGAIL
;
A
#
# COMPACT_ATOMS: atom_id res chain seq x y z
N MET A 1 33.08 19.21 -0.29
CA MET A 1 32.10 18.79 0.73
C MET A 1 31.58 17.43 0.33
N ASN A 2 31.84 16.41 1.15
CA ASN A 2 31.22 15.10 0.98
C ASN A 2 29.79 15.09 1.58
N GLY A 3 29.02 14.02 1.34
CA GLY A 3 27.63 13.97 1.81
C GLY A 3 27.47 14.08 3.33
N GLY A 4 28.40 13.51 4.10
CA GLY A 4 28.38 13.60 5.56
C GLY A 4 28.65 15.02 6.06
N GLU A 5 29.63 15.70 5.47
CA GLU A 5 29.95 17.11 5.75
C GLU A 5 28.76 18.02 5.41
N TYR A 6 28.07 17.78 4.30
CA TYR A 6 26.90 18.56 3.89
C TYR A 6 25.75 18.45 4.89
N LEU A 7 25.40 17.22 5.30
CA LEU A 7 24.37 16.99 6.31
C LEU A 7 24.75 17.62 7.66
N ALA A 8 26.02 17.54 8.05
CA ALA A 8 26.50 18.12 9.29
C ALA A 8 26.40 19.65 9.30
N GLY A 9 26.79 20.32 8.21
CA GLY A 9 26.65 21.76 8.06
C GLY A 9 25.19 22.22 8.09
N MET A 10 24.30 21.48 7.41
CA MET A 10 22.86 21.76 7.44
C MET A 10 22.26 21.66 8.85
N ARG A 11 22.60 20.59 9.60
CA ARG A 11 22.12 20.42 10.97
C ARG A 11 22.58 21.53 11.91
N LYS A 12 23.76 22.10 11.67
CA LYS A 12 24.28 23.26 12.41
C LYS A 12 23.63 24.58 12.00
N GLY A 13 22.99 24.64 10.83
CA GLY A 13 22.43 25.86 10.26
C GLY A 13 23.46 26.77 9.60
N GLU A 14 24.50 26.18 9.01
CA GLU A 14 25.55 26.92 8.28
C GLU A 14 25.08 27.38 6.88
N HIS A 15 23.86 27.03 6.47
CA HIS A 15 23.28 27.34 5.17
C HIS A 15 22.29 28.51 5.23
N ASP A 16 22.28 29.34 4.20
CA ASP A 16 21.18 30.28 3.93
C ASP A 16 20.00 29.53 3.29
N SER A 17 20.30 28.60 2.39
CA SER A 17 19.36 27.66 1.77
C SER A 17 20.07 26.36 1.44
N ALA A 18 19.34 25.25 1.43
CA ALA A 18 19.92 23.93 1.14
C ALA A 18 18.92 23.03 0.43
N LEU A 19 19.44 22.17 -0.45
CA LEU A 19 18.65 21.08 -1.02
C LEU A 19 18.63 19.92 -0.02
N TYR A 20 17.43 19.58 0.45
CA TYR A 20 17.24 18.53 1.42
C TYR A 20 16.07 17.63 1.02
N GLY A 21 16.11 16.38 1.47
CA GLY A 21 15.09 15.38 1.18
C GLY A 21 14.89 14.48 2.38
N TRP A 22 13.70 13.90 2.46
CA TRP A 22 13.32 12.97 3.51
C TRP A 22 12.58 11.80 2.89
N MET A 23 12.80 10.61 3.45
CA MET A 23 12.05 9.41 3.17
C MET A 23 11.46 8.95 4.49
N SER A 24 10.17 8.59 4.51
CA SER A 24 9.56 8.19 5.77
C SER A 24 10.04 6.84 6.22
N ASP A 25 10.43 6.74 7.49
CA ASP A 25 10.92 5.51 8.09
C ASP A 25 9.78 4.56 8.50
N ASN A 26 8.57 5.08 8.76
CA ASN A 26 7.47 4.31 9.35
C ASN A 26 6.10 4.52 8.68
N GLY A 27 6.01 5.39 7.68
CA GLY A 27 4.78 5.71 6.97
C GLY A 27 3.76 6.53 7.77
N ASP A 28 4.05 6.92 9.02
CA ASP A 28 3.19 7.83 9.78
C ASP A 28 3.50 9.28 9.40
N PRO A 29 2.47 10.13 9.15
CA PRO A 29 2.67 11.54 8.82
C PRO A 29 3.52 12.33 9.82
N ASP A 30 3.54 11.93 11.11
CA ASP A 30 4.39 12.56 12.12
C ASP A 30 5.88 12.48 11.79
N ASN A 31 6.33 11.39 11.17
CA ASN A 31 7.73 11.22 10.81
C ASN A 31 8.20 12.28 9.80
N PHE A 32 7.29 12.92 9.06
CA PHE A 32 7.55 14.16 8.34
C PHE A 32 7.25 15.39 9.18
N ALA A 33 5.99 15.52 9.63
CA ALA A 33 5.45 16.76 10.17
C ALA A 33 6.13 17.18 11.49
N GLY A 34 6.43 16.23 12.37
CA GLY A 34 7.12 16.44 13.63
C GLY A 34 8.62 16.51 13.45
N THR A 35 9.23 15.48 12.85
CA THR A 35 10.69 15.35 12.72
C THR A 35 11.33 16.56 12.04
N LEU A 36 10.70 17.07 10.99
CA LEU A 36 11.32 18.06 10.11
C LEU A 36 10.87 19.50 10.40
N LEU A 37 9.76 19.71 11.11
CA LEU A 37 9.14 21.04 11.24
C LEU A 37 8.72 21.40 12.67
N SER A 38 8.80 20.48 13.63
CA SER A 38 8.59 20.84 15.04
C SER A 38 9.68 21.81 15.52
N CYS A 39 9.29 22.72 16.42
CA CYS A 39 10.19 23.68 17.04
C CYS A 39 11.32 23.01 17.83
N ASP A 40 11.03 21.87 18.47
CA ASP A 40 12.01 21.14 19.31
C ASP A 40 13.14 20.53 18.46
N ASN A 41 12.87 20.28 17.17
CA ASN A 41 13.81 19.66 16.24
C ASN A 41 14.77 20.65 15.56
N ILE A 42 14.71 21.94 15.91
CA ILE A 42 15.71 22.93 15.46
C ILE A 42 17.06 22.66 16.13
N GLN A 43 17.06 22.30 17.42
CA GLN A 43 18.29 22.08 18.18
C GLN A 43 19.00 20.78 17.78
N THR A 44 18.24 19.75 17.42
CA THR A 44 18.76 18.48 16.90
C THR A 44 19.25 18.61 15.45
N GLY A 45 18.81 19.66 14.75
CA GLY A 45 19.16 19.96 13.36
C GLY A 45 18.32 19.19 12.33
N SER A 46 17.36 18.37 12.76
CA SER A 46 16.43 17.67 11.85
C SER A 46 15.48 18.65 11.17
N ASN A 47 15.12 19.74 11.85
CA ASN A 47 14.44 20.88 11.23
C ASN A 47 15.46 21.79 10.56
N ALA A 48 15.86 21.42 9.34
CA ALA A 48 16.85 22.14 8.55
C ALA A 48 16.37 23.54 8.10
N ALA A 49 15.07 23.81 8.08
CA ALA A 49 14.55 25.17 7.81
C ALA A 49 14.75 26.12 8.99
N ARG A 50 15.02 25.59 10.20
CA ARG A 50 15.08 26.36 11.45
C ARG A 50 13.82 27.20 11.67
N TRP A 51 12.69 26.73 11.15
CA TRP A 51 11.40 27.39 11.22
C TRP A 51 10.63 26.89 12.44
N CYS A 52 10.00 27.80 13.18
CA CYS A 52 9.16 27.45 14.32
C CYS A 52 7.90 28.32 14.32
N ASP A 53 6.77 27.68 14.01
CA ASP A 53 5.44 28.23 14.22
C ASP A 53 4.74 27.46 15.35
N LYS A 54 4.31 28.19 16.38
CA LYS A 54 3.72 27.58 17.58
C LYS A 54 2.35 26.95 17.31
N SER A 55 1.60 27.47 16.34
CA SER A 55 0.28 26.93 15.98
C SER A 55 0.44 25.61 15.22
N TYR A 56 1.38 25.54 14.28
CA TYR A 56 1.77 24.30 13.62
C TYR A 56 2.24 23.26 14.64
N ASP A 57 3.19 23.63 15.51
CA ASP A 57 3.76 22.72 16.50
C ASP A 57 2.69 22.16 17.46
N ALA A 58 1.73 23.00 17.88
CA ALA A 58 0.61 22.57 18.70
C ALA A 58 -0.32 21.57 17.98
N LEU A 59 -0.59 21.77 16.68
CA LEU A 59 -1.42 20.85 15.89
C LEU A 59 -0.75 19.48 15.74
N VAL A 60 0.55 19.46 15.41
CA VAL A 60 1.32 18.22 15.24
C VAL A 60 1.44 17.48 16.57
N LYS A 61 1.76 18.17 17.67
CA LYS A 61 1.81 17.57 19.02
C LYS A 61 0.45 17.04 19.46
N LYS A 62 -0.64 17.70 19.10
CA LYS A 62 -1.99 17.18 19.35
C LYS A 62 -2.29 15.94 18.52
N ALA A 63 -1.88 15.92 17.24
CA ALA A 63 -2.09 14.80 16.33
C ALA A 63 -1.44 13.50 16.86
N LEU A 64 -0.26 13.60 17.48
CA LEU A 64 0.43 12.49 18.15
C LEU A 64 -0.39 11.81 19.26
N LEU A 65 -1.30 12.55 19.92
CA LEU A 65 -2.11 12.03 21.02
C LEU A 65 -3.46 11.46 20.55
N VAL A 66 -3.76 11.51 19.24
CA VAL A 66 -5.04 11.10 18.66
C VAL A 66 -4.92 9.75 17.95
N SER A 67 -5.61 8.74 18.47
CA SER A 67 -5.61 7.39 17.88
C SER A 67 -6.53 7.26 16.66
N ASP A 68 -7.61 8.04 16.58
CA ASP A 68 -8.55 7.99 15.45
C ASP A 68 -7.91 8.57 14.18
N PRO A 69 -7.78 7.78 13.09
CA PRO A 69 -7.09 8.23 11.88
C PRO A 69 -7.74 9.44 11.21
N GLN A 70 -9.08 9.55 11.22
CA GLN A 70 -9.78 10.66 10.56
C GLN A 70 -9.62 11.97 11.34
N ALA A 71 -9.74 11.92 12.67
CA ALA A 71 -9.48 13.07 13.52
C ALA A 71 -8.01 13.49 13.44
N ARG A 72 -7.07 12.53 13.35
CA ARG A 72 -5.65 12.82 13.18
C ARG A 72 -5.36 13.46 11.82
N ALA A 73 -5.96 12.97 10.74
CA ALA A 73 -5.83 13.55 9.40
C ALA A 73 -6.26 15.03 9.36
N LYS A 74 -7.39 15.39 9.98
CA LYS A 74 -7.86 16.79 10.05
C LYS A 74 -6.87 17.73 10.73
N LEU A 75 -6.17 17.26 11.77
CA LEU A 75 -5.13 18.05 12.44
C LEU A 75 -3.93 18.28 11.51
N TYR A 76 -3.53 17.27 10.75
CA TYR A 76 -2.46 17.40 9.76
C TYR A 76 -2.85 18.27 8.58
N GLU A 77 -4.11 18.25 8.13
CA GLU A 77 -4.62 19.16 7.09
C GLU A 77 -4.49 20.63 7.54
N GLN A 78 -4.91 20.94 8.77
CA GLN A 78 -4.73 22.28 9.35
C GLN A 78 -3.25 22.68 9.46
N ALA A 79 -2.38 21.75 9.84
CA ALA A 79 -0.94 22.00 9.90
C ALA A 79 -0.36 22.26 8.49
N GLN A 80 -0.83 21.54 7.47
CA GLN A 80 -0.43 21.73 6.08
C GLN A 80 -0.85 23.10 5.53
N GLU A 81 -2.00 23.65 5.95
CA GLU A 81 -2.39 25.01 5.58
C GLU A 81 -1.40 26.05 6.10
N ILE A 82 -0.97 25.94 7.36
CA ILE A 82 0.05 26.83 7.94
C ILE A 82 1.37 26.68 7.20
N PHE A 83 1.80 25.44 6.94
CA PHE A 83 2.99 25.16 6.15
C PHE A 83 2.93 25.81 4.77
N TYR A 84 1.79 25.69 4.07
CA TYR A 84 1.61 26.27 2.74
C TYR A 84 1.67 27.81 2.77
N GLN A 85 1.02 28.43 3.76
CA GLN A 85 0.99 29.89 3.88
C GLN A 85 2.34 30.50 4.24
N GLN A 86 3.11 29.82 5.11
CA GLN A 86 4.41 30.32 5.57
C GLN A 86 5.58 29.85 4.71
N ALA A 87 5.37 28.83 3.88
CA ALA A 87 6.33 28.26 2.93
C ALA A 87 7.74 28.10 3.53
N PRO A 88 7.92 27.37 4.65
CA PRO A 88 9.24 27.17 5.24
C PRO A 88 10.18 26.38 4.32
N TRP A 89 9.62 25.64 3.35
CA TRP A 89 10.33 25.05 2.22
C TRP A 89 9.63 25.35 0.90
N ILE A 90 10.38 25.17 -0.19
CA ILE A 90 9.84 25.02 -1.54
C ILE A 90 9.78 23.52 -1.84
N THR A 91 8.57 22.95 -1.93
CA THR A 91 8.39 21.53 -2.26
C THR A 91 8.66 21.28 -3.73
N LEU A 92 9.67 20.47 -4.05
CA LEU A 92 10.13 20.26 -5.42
C LEU A 92 9.49 19.04 -6.09
N ALA A 93 9.59 17.87 -5.48
CA ALA A 93 9.11 16.62 -6.07
C ALA A 93 8.98 15.49 -5.04
N THR A 94 8.19 14.47 -5.41
CA THR A 94 8.23 13.14 -4.79
C THR A 94 8.89 12.16 -5.77
N GLY A 95 9.86 11.37 -5.28
CA GLY A 95 10.65 10.46 -6.11
C GLY A 95 10.05 9.07 -6.22
N LYS A 96 10.31 8.38 -7.34
CA LYS A 96 10.11 6.93 -7.44
C LYS A 96 11.41 6.22 -7.06
N ASN A 97 11.35 5.33 -6.09
CA ASN A 97 12.51 4.55 -5.67
C ASN A 97 12.87 3.52 -6.77
N LEU A 98 14.02 3.70 -7.41
CA LEU A 98 14.58 2.79 -8.40
C LEU A 98 15.73 1.99 -7.77
N LEU A 99 15.72 0.67 -7.96
CA LEU A 99 16.78 -0.22 -7.50
C LEU A 99 17.20 -1.05 -8.70
N CYS A 100 18.48 -0.98 -9.03
CA CYS A 100 19.10 -1.87 -9.99
C CYS A 100 19.70 -3.03 -9.21
N ASP A 101 19.20 -4.23 -9.44
CA ASP A 101 19.81 -5.46 -8.93
C ASP A 101 20.27 -6.33 -10.09
N ALA A 102 21.37 -7.05 -9.90
CA ALA A 102 21.79 -8.07 -10.84
C ALA A 102 20.79 -9.24 -10.72
N GLN A 103 20.27 -9.72 -11.84
CA GLN A 103 19.24 -10.79 -11.91
C GLN A 103 19.50 -12.03 -11.04
N GLN A 104 20.74 -12.27 -10.62
CA GLN A 104 21.15 -13.41 -9.79
C GLN A 104 21.14 -13.16 -8.27
N ARG A 105 20.87 -11.94 -7.78
CA ARG A 105 20.77 -11.66 -6.34
C ARG A 105 19.31 -11.64 -5.87
N GLN A 106 18.69 -12.81 -5.74
CA GLN A 106 17.37 -12.96 -5.09
C GLN A 106 17.37 -12.60 -3.57
N ARG A 107 18.41 -11.94 -3.06
CA ARG A 107 18.64 -11.73 -1.62
C ARG A 107 18.32 -10.32 -1.14
N LEU A 108 18.05 -9.38 -2.05
CA LEU A 108 17.88 -7.97 -1.72
C LEU A 108 16.40 -7.60 -1.67
N HIS A 109 15.86 -7.48 -0.45
CA HIS A 109 14.52 -6.97 -0.24
C HIS A 109 14.56 -5.47 0.08
N ARG A 110 13.60 -4.75 -0.48
CA ARG A 110 13.41 -3.33 -0.25
C ARG A 110 12.18 -3.12 0.63
N GLN A 111 12.32 -2.36 1.70
CA GLN A 111 11.20 -1.85 2.47
C GLN A 111 10.64 -0.56 1.84
N HIS A 112 9.43 -0.16 2.25
CA HIS A 112 8.76 1.02 1.69
C HIS A 112 9.49 2.34 2.02
N ASP A 113 10.21 2.36 3.14
CA ASP A 113 11.13 3.42 3.59
C ASP A 113 12.47 3.48 2.81
N GLY A 114 12.63 2.62 1.80
CA GLY A 114 13.85 2.55 0.99
C GLY A 114 15.02 1.83 1.65
N GLU A 115 14.89 1.36 2.89
CA GLU A 115 15.89 0.54 3.53
C GLU A 115 16.05 -0.80 2.80
N ARG A 116 17.28 -1.30 2.80
CA ARG A 116 17.68 -2.51 2.09
C ARG A 116 18.14 -3.55 3.08
N PHE A 117 17.45 -4.69 3.07
CA PHE A 117 17.79 -5.83 3.90
C PHE A 117 18.25 -6.99 3.02
N PHE A 118 19.36 -7.62 3.42
CA PHE A 118 19.76 -8.90 2.88
C PHE A 118 19.06 -10.00 3.67
N GLN A 119 18.16 -10.76 3.04
CA GLN A 119 17.47 -11.86 3.72
C GLN A 119 18.42 -13.04 3.97
N SER A 120 18.18 -13.73 5.09
CA SER A 120 18.91 -14.94 5.47
C SER A 120 18.44 -16.14 4.62
N GLU A 121 19.29 -17.16 4.45
CA GLU A 121 18.96 -18.34 3.63
C GLU A 121 17.77 -19.17 4.16
N ALA A 122 17.48 -19.10 5.46
CA ALA A 122 16.36 -19.80 6.09
C ALA A 122 14.99 -19.19 5.71
N GLU A 123 14.86 -17.86 5.76
CA GLU A 123 13.63 -17.13 5.40
C GLU A 123 13.28 -17.27 3.90
N LEU A 124 14.31 -17.39 3.05
CA LEU A 124 14.16 -17.62 1.61
C LEU A 124 13.59 -19.02 1.31
N SER A 125 13.93 -20.05 2.10
CA SER A 125 13.44 -21.43 1.89
C SER A 125 11.95 -21.57 2.21
N GLU A 126 11.50 -20.98 3.32
CA GLU A 126 10.08 -20.98 3.70
C GLU A 126 9.23 -20.18 2.70
N ARG A 127 9.71 -19.00 2.29
CA ARG A 127 9.00 -18.15 1.32
C ARG A 127 8.93 -18.75 -0.07
N ARG A 128 9.98 -19.45 -0.53
CA ARG A 128 9.98 -20.16 -1.82
C ARG A 128 8.98 -21.31 -1.85
N THR A 129 8.80 -21.98 -0.71
CA THR A 129 7.81 -23.05 -0.57
C THR A 129 6.38 -22.48 -0.60
N GLY A 130 6.14 -21.37 0.10
CA GLY A 130 4.85 -20.66 0.06
C GLY A 130 4.50 -20.07 -1.32
N MET A 131 5.49 -19.49 -2.02
CA MET A 131 5.29 -18.99 -3.40
C MET A 131 5.00 -20.12 -4.39
N ALA A 132 5.68 -21.27 -4.27
CA ALA A 132 5.41 -22.43 -5.13
C ALA A 132 3.97 -22.95 -4.94
N HIS A 133 3.50 -23.01 -3.68
CA HIS A 133 2.13 -23.42 -3.38
C HIS A 133 1.09 -22.41 -3.92
N LEU A 134 1.35 -21.10 -3.81
CA LEU A 134 0.48 -20.08 -4.40
C LEU A 134 0.38 -20.21 -5.92
N ASP A 135 1.50 -20.43 -6.61
CA ASP A 135 1.52 -20.59 -8.07
C ASP A 135 0.68 -21.80 -8.52
N GLU A 136 0.79 -22.93 -7.81
CA GLU A 136 -0.04 -24.12 -8.03
C GLU A 136 -1.54 -23.82 -7.83
N VAL A 137 -1.87 -23.08 -6.77
CA VAL A 137 -3.24 -22.66 -6.48
C VAL A 137 -3.79 -21.73 -7.57
N ILE A 138 -2.99 -20.78 -8.07
CA ILE A 138 -3.40 -19.86 -9.14
C ILE A 138 -3.75 -20.64 -10.40
N VAL A 139 -2.90 -21.58 -10.82
CA VAL A 139 -3.16 -22.43 -11.99
C VAL A 139 -4.45 -23.21 -11.81
N LYS A 140 -4.66 -23.83 -10.65
CA LYS A 140 -5.88 -24.59 -10.35
C LYS A 140 -7.14 -23.72 -10.38
N VAL A 141 -7.06 -22.49 -9.87
CA VAL A 141 -8.16 -21.52 -9.95
C VAL A 141 -8.44 -21.14 -11.40
N ASP A 142 -7.41 -20.89 -12.20
CA ASP A 142 -7.56 -20.52 -13.61
C ASP A 142 -8.22 -21.65 -14.42
N ASP A 143 -7.79 -22.90 -14.22
CA ASP A 143 -8.37 -24.07 -14.86
C ASP A 143 -9.85 -24.25 -14.46
N THR A 144 -10.16 -24.10 -13.17
CA THR A 144 -11.54 -24.22 -12.66
C THR A 144 -12.45 -23.11 -13.20
N LEU A 145 -11.91 -21.89 -13.36
CA LEU A 145 -12.63 -20.78 -13.98
C LEU A 145 -12.88 -21.04 -15.46
N ALA A 146 -11.91 -21.63 -16.17
CA ALA A 146 -12.03 -21.97 -17.59
C ALA A 146 -13.06 -23.07 -17.86
N GLU A 147 -13.23 -24.03 -16.94
CA GLU A 147 -14.27 -25.05 -17.02
C GLU A 147 -15.69 -24.48 -16.94
N GLY A 148 -15.86 -23.33 -16.27
CA GLY A 148 -17.16 -22.66 -16.16
C GLY A 148 -18.20 -23.38 -15.28
N VAL A 149 -17.84 -24.49 -14.62
CA VAL A 149 -18.79 -25.27 -13.81
C VAL A 149 -18.89 -24.71 -12.37
N ILE A 150 -20.06 -24.18 -11.99
CA ILE A 150 -20.30 -23.60 -10.65
C ILE A 150 -19.99 -24.60 -9.52
N ALA A 151 -20.30 -25.88 -9.70
CA ALA A 151 -20.02 -26.91 -8.69
C ALA A 151 -18.52 -27.00 -8.37
N HIS A 152 -17.67 -27.02 -9.39
CA HIS A 152 -16.21 -27.10 -9.21
C HIS A 152 -15.66 -25.82 -8.56
N MET A 153 -16.20 -24.64 -8.92
CA MET A 153 -15.82 -23.38 -8.26
C MET A 153 -16.19 -23.38 -6.77
N ASN A 154 -17.35 -23.93 -6.41
CA ASN A 154 -17.77 -24.04 -5.00
C ASN A 154 -16.91 -25.03 -4.21
N GLU A 155 -16.56 -26.17 -4.81
CA GLU A 155 -15.64 -27.13 -4.20
C GLU A 155 -14.27 -26.50 -3.94
N LEU A 156 -13.74 -25.76 -4.92
CA LEU A 156 -12.46 -25.07 -4.78
C LEU A 156 -12.51 -23.94 -3.74
N LEU A 157 -13.63 -23.22 -3.61
CA LEU A 157 -13.83 -22.23 -2.56
C LEU A 157 -13.70 -22.83 -1.15
N ILE A 158 -14.27 -24.02 -0.94
CA ILE A 158 -14.18 -24.75 0.33
C ILE A 158 -12.74 -25.17 0.57
N ALA A 159 -12.09 -25.79 -0.42
CA ALA A 159 -10.70 -26.23 -0.32
C ALA A 159 -9.75 -25.07 0.01
N LEU A 160 -9.91 -23.91 -0.61
CA LEU A 160 -9.14 -22.71 -0.31
C LEU A 160 -9.39 -22.19 1.12
N SER A 161 -10.60 -22.37 1.65
CA SER A 161 -10.91 -21.96 3.03
C SER A 161 -10.07 -22.73 4.06
N ASP A 162 -9.75 -23.99 3.78
CA ASP A 162 -9.00 -24.87 4.70
C ASP A 162 -7.48 -24.89 4.45
N ASP A 163 -7.00 -24.16 3.44
CA ASP A 163 -5.61 -24.19 3.02
C ASP A 163 -4.70 -23.43 4.01
N ALA A 164 -4.08 -24.11 4.96
CA ALA A 164 -3.21 -23.46 5.96
C ALA A 164 -1.89 -22.90 5.40
N GLN A 165 -1.52 -23.22 4.17
CA GLN A 165 -0.25 -22.81 3.56
C GLN A 165 -0.35 -21.43 2.88
N LEU A 166 -1.55 -21.01 2.48
CA LEU A 166 -1.80 -19.68 1.95
C LEU A 166 -1.96 -18.64 3.06
N SER A 167 -1.36 -17.46 2.86
CA SER A 167 -1.66 -16.31 3.70
C SER A 167 -3.14 -15.92 3.61
N ARG A 168 -3.61 -15.17 4.60
CA ARG A 168 -5.00 -14.69 4.64
C ARG A 168 -5.35 -13.84 3.40
N GLU A 169 -4.41 -13.03 2.92
CA GLU A 169 -4.59 -12.15 1.77
C GLU A 169 -4.64 -12.94 0.45
N GLU A 170 -3.69 -13.84 0.23
CA GLU A 170 -3.64 -14.69 -0.98
C GLU A 170 -4.91 -15.54 -1.12
N ARG A 171 -5.33 -16.17 -0.02
CA ARG A 171 -6.57 -16.95 0.05
C ARG A 171 -7.78 -16.09 -0.31
N TYR A 172 -7.86 -14.88 0.25
CA TYR A 172 -8.96 -13.95 -0.03
C TYR A 172 -9.02 -13.57 -1.51
N ILE A 173 -7.87 -13.27 -2.14
CA ILE A 173 -7.80 -12.93 -3.56
C ILE A 173 -8.34 -14.06 -4.42
N GLN A 174 -7.86 -15.30 -4.23
CA GLN A 174 -8.30 -16.43 -5.03
C GLN A 174 -9.78 -16.78 -4.80
N GLN A 175 -10.25 -16.72 -3.55
CA GLN A 175 -11.68 -16.88 -3.25
C GLN A 175 -12.54 -15.80 -3.92
N GLN A 176 -12.06 -14.55 -3.97
CA GLN A 176 -12.81 -13.46 -4.59
C GLN A 176 -12.94 -13.65 -6.11
N ARG A 177 -11.91 -14.19 -6.77
CA ARG A 177 -11.98 -14.54 -8.20
C ARG A 177 -13.08 -15.55 -8.50
N LEU A 178 -13.12 -16.64 -7.73
CA LEU A 178 -14.16 -17.68 -7.86
C LEU A 178 -15.56 -17.13 -7.56
N ARG A 179 -15.74 -16.37 -6.47
CA ARG A 179 -17.03 -15.77 -6.12
C ARG A 179 -17.56 -14.83 -7.20
N THR A 180 -16.67 -14.04 -7.79
CA THR A 180 -17.02 -13.12 -8.87
C THR A 180 -17.51 -13.91 -10.09
N ALA A 181 -16.77 -14.95 -10.50
CA ALA A 181 -17.16 -15.80 -11.62
C ALA A 181 -18.51 -16.49 -11.42
N ILE A 182 -18.77 -17.05 -10.23
CA ILE A 182 -20.06 -17.67 -9.89
C ILE A 182 -21.20 -16.65 -10.02
N ALA A 183 -21.01 -15.42 -9.53
CA ALA A 183 -22.01 -14.36 -9.62
C ALA A 183 -22.27 -13.89 -11.06
N HIS A 184 -21.27 -13.96 -11.93
CA HIS A 184 -21.45 -13.70 -13.37
C HIS A 184 -22.19 -14.83 -14.06
N HIS A 185 -21.84 -16.09 -13.76
CA HIS A 185 -22.50 -17.26 -14.34
C HIS A 185 -23.99 -17.36 -13.94
N GLY A 186 -24.33 -16.99 -12.71
CA GLY A 186 -25.73 -16.93 -12.27
C GLY A 186 -26.56 -15.90 -13.04
N ARG A 187 -25.98 -14.73 -13.34
CA ARG A 187 -26.65 -13.68 -14.14
C ARG A 187 -26.88 -14.10 -15.59
N GLN A 188 -25.87 -14.69 -16.24
CA GLN A 188 -26.02 -15.20 -17.61
C GLN A 188 -27.11 -16.26 -17.73
N HIS A 189 -27.17 -17.20 -16.78
CA HIS A 189 -28.22 -18.21 -16.77
C HIS A 189 -29.62 -17.62 -16.62
N GLN A 190 -29.76 -16.57 -15.80
CA GLN A 190 -31.04 -15.89 -15.60
C GLN A 190 -31.46 -15.10 -16.85
N GLU A 191 -30.53 -14.40 -17.50
CA GLU A 191 -30.77 -13.70 -18.76
C GLU A 191 -31.19 -14.66 -19.89
N GLU A 192 -30.54 -15.83 -20.00
CA GLU A 192 -30.92 -16.86 -20.97
C GLU A 192 -32.32 -17.46 -20.69
N GLN A 193 -32.65 -17.68 -19.41
CA GLN A 193 -33.97 -18.17 -19.01
C GLN A 193 -35.07 -17.15 -19.31
N ASP A 194 -34.82 -15.86 -19.03
CA ASP A 194 -35.75 -14.79 -19.32
C ASP A 194 -35.95 -14.59 -20.82
N ALA A 195 -34.87 -14.63 -21.62
CA ALA A 195 -34.94 -14.58 -23.08
C ALA A 195 -35.73 -15.77 -23.66
N ARG A 196 -35.51 -16.98 -23.13
CA ARG A 196 -36.27 -18.18 -23.51
C ARG A 196 -37.75 -18.05 -23.13
N ARG A 197 -38.05 -17.52 -21.94
CA ARG A 197 -39.43 -17.28 -21.48
C ARG A 197 -40.14 -16.25 -22.38
N GLU A 198 -39.46 -15.18 -22.77
CA GLU A 198 -40.00 -14.16 -23.67
C GLU A 198 -40.26 -14.71 -25.08
N GLN A 199 -39.41 -15.60 -25.59
CA GLN A 199 -39.66 -16.31 -26.85
C GLN A 199 -40.89 -17.22 -26.78
N LEU A 200 -41.09 -17.93 -25.66
CA LEU A 200 -42.23 -18.84 -25.47
C LEU A 200 -43.56 -18.08 -25.30
N THR A 201 -43.55 -16.86 -24.76
CA THR A 201 -44.78 -16.06 -24.59
C THR A 201 -45.20 -15.27 -25.83
N LYS A 202 -44.30 -15.02 -26.79
CA LYS A 202 -44.62 -14.37 -28.08
C LYS A 202 -45.45 -15.25 -29.04
N GLY A 203 -45.47 -16.57 -28.85
CA GLY A 203 -46.20 -17.52 -29.71
C GLY A 203 -47.64 -17.86 -29.27
N GLY A 204 -48.11 -17.35 -28.13
CA GLY A 204 -49.41 -17.71 -27.55
C GLY A 204 -50.58 -16.83 -28.01
N ALA A 205 -50.90 -16.83 -29.31
CA ALA A 205 -52.24 -16.46 -29.75
C ALA A 205 -53.10 -17.72 -29.74
N ILE A 206 -53.86 -17.93 -28.66
CA ILE A 206 -54.94 -18.91 -28.62
C ILE A 206 -56.09 -18.29 -29.41
N LEU A 207 -56.38 -18.84 -30.60
CA LEU A 207 -57.66 -18.68 -31.29
C LEU A 207 -58.71 -19.56 -30.63
#